data_AF-A0A3C0WWF5-F1
#
_entry.id   AF-A0A3C0WWF5-F1
#
_cell.length_a   1.000
_cell.length_b   1.000
_cell.length_c   1.000
_cell.angle_alpha   90.00
_cell.angle_beta   90.00
_cell.angle_gamma   90.00
#
_symmetry.space_group_name_H-M   'P 1'
#
loop_
_entity.id
_entity.type
_entity.pdbx_description
1 polymer ?
#
loop_
_entity_poly.entity_id
_entity_poly.type
_entity_poly.pdbx_seq_one_letter_code
_entity_poly.pdbx_strand_id
1 'polypeptide(L)'
;MGIRLFEASLVKEKFALLIAKLHHAGLLIDYINDTIVRSPFFDCFEKNDIDDFMTLSFESITKEVFKKEVIYDSSLNYVDDYYWAGLSVMNVMMNLGIPLKRILIIMPLKEAVGAFEVFHQMHPARFLEHYLELESGRSALKALRNEAGLSIPEIGYLTGIKTPILNVYNSSNSALLGGSFSNLTKLSVLFGVPVDAFRKESNFAPFSQYILHSKAFEPILIDGILGYFKIKEGASFVAVDRYLEEKETKALLKDRKVIVDLSNPFGIIRVSSNRICRKYLPDEGFRFIYKAAISKLKAQTDDLIF
;
A
#
# COMPACT_ATOMS: atom_id res chain seq x y z
N MET A 1 -1.86 -13.26 -17.22
CA MET A 1 -3.12 -12.50 -17.04
C MET A 1 -2.73 -11.24 -16.30
N GLY A 2 -2.71 -10.11 -16.99
CA GLY A 2 -1.99 -8.90 -16.57
C GLY A 2 -2.84 -7.98 -15.69
N ILE A 3 -2.24 -7.46 -14.62
CA ILE A 3 -2.84 -6.48 -13.71
C ILE A 3 -2.86 -5.12 -14.42
N ARG A 4 -4.08 -4.58 -14.61
CA ARG A 4 -4.37 -3.36 -15.37
C ARG A 4 -4.24 -2.12 -14.47
N LEU A 5 -3.74 -1.04 -15.05
CA LEU A 5 -3.65 0.34 -14.56
C LEU A 5 -4.92 0.97 -13.92
N PHE A 6 -6.06 0.26 -13.92
CA PHE A 6 -7.37 0.81 -13.55
C PHE A 6 -7.74 0.62 -12.06
N GLU A 7 -6.95 -0.10 -11.26
CA GLU A 7 -7.41 -0.55 -9.93
C GLU A 7 -7.08 0.39 -8.76
N ALA A 8 -5.92 1.06 -8.72
CA ALA A 8 -5.51 1.78 -7.50
C ALA A 8 -6.42 2.96 -7.13
N SER A 9 -6.85 3.78 -8.09
CA SER A 9 -7.83 4.85 -7.82
C SER A 9 -9.17 4.26 -7.42
N LEU A 10 -9.69 3.28 -8.16
CA LEU A 10 -10.97 2.62 -7.87
C LEU A 10 -10.98 1.95 -6.49
N VAL A 11 -9.87 1.37 -6.07
CA VAL A 11 -9.70 0.76 -4.73
C VAL A 11 -9.79 1.83 -3.65
N LYS A 12 -9.08 2.96 -3.81
CA LYS A 12 -9.16 4.08 -2.86
C LYS A 12 -10.57 4.64 -2.76
N GLU A 13 -11.19 4.89 -3.91
CA GLU A 13 -12.56 5.38 -4.03
C GLU A 13 -13.55 4.41 -3.37
N LYS A 14 -13.42 3.12 -3.65
CA LYS A 14 -14.30 2.10 -3.07
C LYS A 14 -14.12 2.00 -1.56
N PHE A 15 -12.89 2.04 -1.06
CA PHE A 15 -12.64 2.03 0.38
C PHE A 15 -13.20 3.30 1.04
N ALA A 16 -12.93 4.48 0.48
CA ALA A 16 -13.48 5.75 0.94
C ALA A 16 -15.02 5.73 1.02
N LEU A 17 -15.67 5.32 -0.07
CA LEU A 17 -17.12 5.18 -0.13
C LEU A 17 -17.65 4.15 0.86
N LEU A 18 -16.94 3.04 1.08
CA LEU A 18 -17.29 2.05 2.10
C LEU A 18 -17.32 2.70 3.48
N ILE A 19 -16.29 3.48 3.86
CA ILE A 19 -16.25 4.15 5.18
C ILE A 19 -17.44 5.09 5.35
N ALA A 20 -17.70 5.97 4.39
CA ALA A 20 -18.84 6.89 4.44
C ALA A 20 -20.17 6.14 4.52
N LYS A 21 -20.37 5.13 3.65
CA LYS A 21 -21.59 4.33 3.63
C LYS A 21 -21.83 3.61 4.96
N LEU A 22 -20.81 3.01 5.57
CA LEU A 22 -20.93 2.35 6.87
C LEU A 22 -21.32 3.37 7.96
N HIS A 23 -20.71 4.55 7.97
CA HIS A 23 -21.12 5.62 8.88
C HIS A 23 -22.58 6.02 8.68
N HIS A 24 -23.01 6.28 7.45
CA HIS A 24 -24.40 6.65 7.11
C HIS A 24 -25.40 5.52 7.36
N ALA A 25 -24.96 4.27 7.35
CA ALA A 25 -25.74 3.15 7.83
C ALA A 25 -25.96 3.17 9.36
N GLY A 26 -25.32 4.06 10.09
CA GLY A 26 -25.39 4.20 11.55
C GLY A 26 -24.46 3.26 12.29
N LEU A 27 -23.32 2.87 11.71
CA LEU A 27 -22.25 2.16 12.43
C LEU A 27 -21.34 3.17 13.13
N LEU A 28 -20.96 2.88 14.38
CA LEU A 28 -20.03 3.70 15.14
C LEU A 28 -18.63 3.64 14.52
N ILE A 29 -17.94 4.77 14.44
CA ILE A 29 -16.63 4.87 13.78
C ILE A 29 -15.57 3.96 14.42
N ASP A 30 -15.61 3.81 15.74
CA ASP A 30 -14.69 2.94 16.48
C ASP A 30 -14.97 1.45 16.14
N TYR A 31 -16.25 1.06 15.98
CA TYR A 31 -16.61 -0.28 15.53
C TYR A 31 -16.18 -0.54 14.08
N ILE A 32 -16.31 0.45 13.19
CA ILE A 32 -15.83 0.34 11.81
C ILE A 32 -14.31 0.11 11.82
N ASN A 33 -13.56 0.93 12.56
CA ASN A 33 -12.11 0.83 12.69
C ASN A 33 -11.68 -0.56 13.19
N ASP A 34 -12.26 -1.01 14.29
CA ASP A 34 -11.91 -2.29 14.92
C ASP A 34 -12.23 -3.47 14.00
N THR A 35 -13.37 -3.42 13.30
CA THR A 35 -13.74 -4.44 12.33
C THR A 35 -12.73 -4.51 11.19
N ILE A 36 -12.27 -3.38 10.65
CA ILE A 36 -11.26 -3.36 9.58
C ILE A 36 -9.93 -3.92 10.10
N VAL A 37 -9.47 -3.48 11.26
CA VAL A 37 -8.20 -3.91 11.86
C VAL A 37 -8.18 -5.43 12.11
N ARG A 38 -9.31 -6.01 12.53
CA ARG A 38 -9.36 -7.41 13.01
C ARG A 38 -9.94 -8.40 11.99
N SER A 39 -10.72 -7.94 11.03
CA SER A 39 -11.35 -8.83 10.05
C SER A 39 -10.32 -9.37 9.03
N PRO A 40 -10.31 -10.69 8.77
CA PRO A 40 -9.51 -11.28 7.70
C PRO A 40 -9.87 -10.77 6.30
N PHE A 41 -11.09 -10.26 6.10
CA PHE A 41 -11.55 -9.72 4.81
C PHE A 41 -10.62 -8.60 4.31
N PHE A 42 -10.14 -7.75 5.22
CA PHE A 42 -9.25 -6.64 4.87
C PHE A 42 -7.79 -7.06 4.72
N ASP A 43 -7.42 -8.32 5.01
CA ASP A 43 -6.07 -8.82 4.71
C ASP A 43 -5.77 -8.80 3.20
N CYS A 44 -6.80 -8.68 2.35
CA CYS A 44 -6.68 -8.51 0.90
C CYS A 44 -5.73 -7.36 0.54
N PHE A 45 -5.70 -6.30 1.34
CA PHE A 45 -4.78 -5.19 1.16
C PHE A 45 -3.35 -5.64 1.44
N GLU A 46 -3.07 -6.25 2.60
CA GLU A 46 -1.72 -6.71 2.94
C GLU A 46 -1.20 -7.83 2.01
N LYS A 47 -2.09 -8.61 1.40
CA LYS A 47 -1.77 -9.75 0.51
C LYS A 47 -1.78 -9.40 -0.98
N ASN A 48 -2.23 -8.19 -1.34
CA ASN A 48 -2.43 -7.77 -2.73
C ASN A 48 -3.41 -8.68 -3.49
N ASP A 49 -4.48 -9.09 -2.81
CA ASP A 49 -5.53 -9.99 -3.30
C ASP A 49 -6.91 -9.31 -3.17
N ILE A 50 -7.10 -8.23 -3.93
CA ILE A 50 -8.22 -7.29 -3.78
C ILE A 50 -9.47 -7.65 -4.58
N ASP A 51 -9.47 -8.78 -5.29
CA ASP A 51 -10.53 -9.13 -6.23
C ASP A 51 -11.90 -9.21 -5.54
N ASP A 52 -11.98 -9.90 -4.40
CA ASP A 52 -13.21 -9.97 -3.60
C ASP A 52 -13.64 -8.59 -3.11
N PHE A 53 -12.68 -7.78 -2.61
CA PHE A 53 -12.97 -6.42 -2.19
C PHE A 53 -13.54 -5.58 -3.33
N MET A 54 -13.05 -5.74 -4.56
CA MET A 54 -13.45 -4.96 -5.73
C MET A 54 -14.75 -5.46 -6.37
N THR A 55 -15.06 -6.75 -6.29
CA THR A 55 -16.24 -7.36 -6.92
C THR A 55 -17.48 -7.37 -6.02
N LEU A 56 -17.32 -7.52 -4.71
CA LEU A 56 -18.45 -7.55 -3.78
C LEU A 56 -19.16 -6.18 -3.71
N SER A 57 -20.49 -6.20 -3.58
CA SER A 57 -21.25 -4.97 -3.37
C SER A 57 -21.02 -4.41 -1.95
N PHE A 58 -21.33 -3.13 -1.74
CA PHE A 58 -21.23 -2.54 -0.41
C PHE A 58 -22.17 -3.25 0.58
N GLU A 59 -23.35 -3.67 0.14
CA GLU A 59 -24.33 -4.43 0.92
C GLU A 59 -23.77 -5.79 1.35
N SER A 60 -23.13 -6.53 0.42
CA SER A 60 -22.46 -7.80 0.75
C SER A 60 -21.36 -7.61 1.79
N ILE A 61 -20.47 -6.63 1.59
CA ILE A 61 -19.40 -6.32 2.55
C ILE A 61 -19.99 -5.95 3.91
N THR A 62 -21.02 -5.09 3.94
CA THR A 62 -21.65 -4.62 5.18
C THR A 62 -22.33 -5.78 5.94
N LYS A 63 -23.02 -6.66 5.21
CA LYS A 63 -23.70 -7.83 5.79
C LYS A 63 -22.71 -8.88 6.27
N GLU A 64 -21.74 -9.24 5.45
CA GLU A 64 -20.84 -10.36 5.72
C GLU A 64 -19.74 -10.00 6.71
N VAL A 65 -19.20 -8.78 6.62
CA VAL A 65 -18.06 -8.34 7.42
C VAL A 65 -18.53 -7.56 8.65
N PHE A 66 -19.43 -6.59 8.47
CA PHE A 66 -19.89 -5.72 9.57
C PHE A 66 -21.17 -6.22 10.25
N LYS A 67 -21.72 -7.36 9.79
CA LYS A 67 -22.92 -8.03 10.34
C LYS A 67 -24.15 -7.14 10.40
N LYS A 68 -24.31 -6.25 9.40
CA LYS A 68 -25.43 -5.32 9.32
C LYS A 68 -26.08 -5.38 7.94
N GLU A 69 -27.39 -5.58 7.91
CA GLU A 69 -28.16 -5.50 6.67
C GLU A 69 -28.53 -4.04 6.41
N VAL A 70 -28.14 -3.56 5.23
CA VAL A 70 -28.35 -2.17 4.80
C VAL A 70 -28.63 -2.19 3.31
N ILE A 71 -29.55 -1.34 2.87
CA ILE A 71 -29.75 -1.03 1.45
C ILE A 71 -29.20 0.38 1.25
N TYR A 72 -28.19 0.53 0.40
CA TYR A 72 -27.63 1.83 0.10
C TYR A 72 -28.40 2.49 -1.05
N ASP A 73 -28.75 3.76 -0.88
CA ASP A 73 -29.37 4.53 -1.95
C ASP A 73 -28.29 5.02 -2.93
N SER A 74 -28.37 4.61 -4.19
CA SER A 74 -27.43 5.03 -5.23
C SER A 74 -27.56 6.51 -5.63
N SER A 75 -28.64 7.17 -5.23
CA SER A 75 -28.86 8.61 -5.50
C SER A 75 -28.19 9.54 -4.49
N LEU A 76 -27.79 9.02 -3.32
CA LEU A 76 -27.12 9.81 -2.29
C LEU A 76 -25.63 9.97 -2.59
N ASN A 77 -25.14 11.20 -2.44
CA ASN A 77 -23.73 11.51 -2.50
C ASN A 77 -23.08 11.23 -1.13
N TYR A 78 -22.20 10.24 -1.06
CA TYR A 78 -21.49 9.84 0.15
C TYR A 78 -20.09 10.47 0.25
N VAL A 79 -19.92 11.69 -0.27
CA VAL A 79 -18.64 12.41 -0.24
C VAL A 79 -18.68 13.40 0.92
N ASP A 80 -18.25 12.94 2.08
CA ASP A 80 -18.14 13.69 3.35
C ASP A 80 -16.78 13.43 4.03
N ASP A 81 -16.60 13.93 5.25
CA ASP A 81 -15.36 13.78 6.04
C ASP A 81 -14.94 12.31 6.22
N TYR A 82 -15.89 11.38 6.30
CA TYR A 82 -15.63 9.95 6.42
C TYR A 82 -15.08 9.36 5.11
N TYR A 83 -15.65 9.78 3.98
CA TYR A 83 -15.11 9.42 2.66
C TYR A 83 -13.67 9.89 2.53
N TRP A 84 -13.42 11.16 2.84
CA TRP A 84 -12.08 11.72 2.69
C TRP A 84 -11.06 11.16 3.68
N ALA A 85 -11.48 10.83 4.91
CA ALA A 85 -10.64 10.11 5.86
C ALA A 85 -10.26 8.73 5.31
N GLY A 86 -11.23 7.97 4.77
CA GLY A 86 -10.96 6.68 4.12
C GLY A 86 -10.00 6.81 2.93
N LEU A 87 -10.20 7.82 2.08
CA LEU A 87 -9.32 8.11 0.95
C LEU A 87 -7.89 8.42 1.42
N SER A 88 -7.77 9.22 2.48
CA SER A 88 -6.48 9.67 3.02
C SER A 88 -5.72 8.53 3.69
N VAL A 89 -6.39 7.67 4.44
CA VAL A 89 -5.80 6.42 4.99
C VAL A 89 -5.21 5.56 3.86
N MET A 90 -5.96 5.36 2.77
CA MET A 90 -5.46 4.60 1.64
C MET A 90 -4.29 5.30 0.95
N ASN A 91 -4.31 6.64 0.82
CA ASN A 91 -3.17 7.38 0.29
C ASN A 91 -1.91 7.19 1.14
N VAL A 92 -2.01 7.18 2.48
CA VAL A 92 -0.89 6.87 3.38
C VAL A 92 -0.36 5.46 3.12
N MET A 93 -1.26 4.47 3.06
CA MET A 93 -0.91 3.08 2.77
C MET A 93 -0.13 2.94 1.48
N MET A 94 -0.62 3.59 0.41
CA MET A 94 -0.02 3.52 -0.91
C MET A 94 1.29 4.31 -1.00
N ASN A 95 1.39 5.47 -0.35
CA ASN A 95 2.58 6.33 -0.40
C ASN A 95 3.74 5.78 0.43
N LEU A 96 3.45 5.18 1.59
CA LEU A 96 4.47 4.63 2.48
C LEU A 96 4.74 3.13 2.22
N GLY A 97 3.82 2.44 1.54
CA GLY A 97 3.93 1.00 1.29
C GLY A 97 3.84 0.18 2.58
N ILE A 98 2.95 0.57 3.49
CA ILE A 98 2.83 0.00 4.84
C ILE A 98 1.45 -0.63 5.05
N PRO A 99 1.27 -1.58 5.98
CA PRO A 99 0.00 -2.28 6.18
C PRO A 99 -1.15 -1.33 6.52
N LEU A 100 -2.35 -1.54 5.94
CA LEU A 100 -3.55 -0.75 6.23
C LEU A 100 -3.86 -0.78 7.73
N LYS A 101 -3.81 -1.99 8.28
CA LYS A 101 -4.13 -2.23 9.69
C LYS A 101 -3.16 -1.52 10.63
N ARG A 102 -1.88 -1.37 10.25
CA ARG A 102 -0.92 -0.59 11.04
C ARG A 102 -1.28 0.89 11.07
N ILE A 103 -1.74 1.42 9.94
CA ILE A 103 -2.20 2.82 9.85
C ILE A 103 -3.37 3.04 10.80
N LEU A 104 -4.39 2.19 10.74
CA LEU A 104 -5.60 2.30 11.56
C LEU A 104 -5.40 1.98 13.05
N ILE A 105 -4.33 1.25 13.40
CA ILE A 105 -3.91 1.10 14.81
C ILE A 105 -3.25 2.39 15.32
N ILE A 106 -2.39 3.02 14.52
CA ILE A 106 -1.65 4.21 14.94
C ILE A 106 -2.55 5.46 14.91
N MET A 107 -3.38 5.57 13.88
CA MET A 107 -4.31 6.67 13.63
C MET A 107 -5.68 6.06 13.30
N PRO A 108 -6.49 5.74 14.32
CA PRO A 108 -7.83 5.22 14.14
C PRO A 108 -8.69 6.13 13.30
N LEU A 109 -9.73 5.58 12.64
CA LEU A 109 -10.61 6.35 11.76
C LEU A 109 -11.20 7.61 12.41
N LYS A 110 -11.48 7.58 13.72
CA LYS A 110 -11.94 8.77 14.46
C LYS A 110 -10.93 9.92 14.44
N GLU A 111 -9.65 9.61 14.62
CA GLU A 111 -8.55 10.59 14.55
C GLU A 111 -8.34 11.04 13.10
N ALA A 112 -8.47 10.13 12.12
CA ALA A 112 -8.40 10.46 10.70
C ALA A 112 -9.52 11.42 10.25
N VAL A 113 -10.76 11.20 10.70
CA VAL A 113 -11.91 12.08 10.43
C VAL A 113 -11.69 13.45 11.06
N GLY A 114 -11.31 13.49 12.35
CA GLY A 114 -11.03 14.76 13.03
C GLY A 114 -9.86 15.54 12.41
N ALA A 115 -8.83 14.84 11.95
CA ALA A 115 -7.75 15.46 11.20
C ALA A 115 -8.26 16.03 9.87
N PHE A 116 -9.08 15.27 9.14
CA PHE A 116 -9.61 15.74 7.86
C PHE A 116 -10.58 16.93 8.00
N GLU A 117 -11.44 16.95 9.02
CA GLU A 117 -12.27 18.14 9.34
C GLU A 117 -11.42 19.42 9.44
N VAL A 118 -10.24 19.31 10.05
CA VAL A 118 -9.27 20.42 10.18
C VAL A 118 -8.56 20.71 8.84
N PHE A 119 -8.29 19.67 8.05
CA PHE A 119 -7.54 19.75 6.78
C PHE A 119 -8.41 19.82 5.53
N HIS A 120 -9.73 20.01 5.66
CA HIS A 120 -10.71 20.05 4.57
C HIS A 120 -10.40 21.15 3.53
N GLN A 121 -9.50 22.09 3.86
CA GLN A 121 -8.99 23.18 3.02
C GLN A 121 -7.51 23.03 2.64
N MET A 122 -6.84 21.95 3.02
CA MET A 122 -5.38 21.80 2.91
C MET A 122 -4.96 20.62 2.01
N HIS A 123 -3.75 20.73 1.47
CA HIS A 123 -3.17 19.76 0.54
C HIS A 123 -3.08 18.35 1.18
N PRO A 124 -3.41 17.25 0.46
CA PRO A 124 -3.35 15.87 0.97
C PRO A 124 -2.02 15.43 1.60
N ALA A 125 -0.93 16.14 1.29
CA ALA A 125 0.39 15.94 1.88
C ALA A 125 0.42 16.16 3.40
N ARG A 126 -0.43 17.05 3.94
CA ARG A 126 -0.49 17.33 5.39
C ARG A 126 -1.00 16.14 6.21
N PHE A 127 -1.92 15.36 5.65
CA PHE A 127 -2.41 14.15 6.31
C PHE A 127 -1.31 13.10 6.44
N LEU A 128 -0.45 12.98 5.41
CA LEU A 128 0.70 12.10 5.44
C LEU A 128 1.74 12.56 6.47
N GLU A 129 2.06 13.86 6.51
CA GLU A 129 2.95 14.44 7.52
C GLU A 129 2.43 14.16 8.94
N HIS A 130 1.14 14.40 9.18
CA HIS A 130 0.50 14.14 10.47
C HIS A 130 0.60 12.67 10.88
N TYR A 131 0.38 11.74 9.95
CA TYR A 131 0.56 10.31 10.23
C TYR A 131 2.01 9.99 10.65
N LEU A 132 3.01 10.54 9.95
CA LEU A 132 4.42 10.32 10.27
C LEU A 132 4.80 10.88 11.64
N GLU A 133 4.24 12.04 12.02
CA GLU A 133 4.38 12.60 13.36
C GLU A 133 3.82 11.66 14.42
N LEU A 134 2.61 11.13 14.22
CA LEU A 134 2.00 10.14 15.12
C LEU A 134 2.85 8.87 15.21
N GLU A 135 3.29 8.32 14.07
CA GLU A 135 4.09 7.10 14.00
C GLU A 135 5.43 7.23 14.74
N SER A 136 6.00 8.45 14.79
CA SER A 136 7.25 8.74 15.50
C SER A 136 7.10 8.69 17.03
N GLY A 137 5.94 9.08 17.57
CA GLY A 137 5.66 9.15 19.02
C GLY A 137 4.79 8.00 19.57
N ARG A 138 4.17 7.22 18.68
CA ARG A 138 3.18 6.18 19.00
C ARG A 138 3.49 4.90 18.23
N SER A 139 4.09 3.92 18.92
CA SER A 139 4.23 2.58 18.35
C SER A 139 2.88 1.86 18.23
N ALA A 140 2.75 0.93 17.29
CA ALA A 140 1.56 0.10 17.16
C ALA A 140 1.29 -0.70 18.46
N LEU A 141 2.35 -1.18 19.14
CA LEU A 141 2.19 -1.82 20.45
C LEU A 141 1.64 -0.86 21.49
N LYS A 142 2.12 0.39 21.54
CA LYS A 142 1.63 1.40 22.50
C LYS A 142 0.16 1.73 22.25
N ALA A 143 -0.26 1.83 20.99
CA ALA A 143 -1.65 2.06 20.63
C ALA A 143 -2.55 0.89 21.08
N LEU A 144 -2.23 -0.35 20.69
CA LEU A 144 -2.99 -1.55 21.07
C LEU A 144 -3.04 -1.77 22.58
N ARG A 145 -1.92 -1.51 23.26
CA ARG A 145 -1.84 -1.57 24.72
C ARG A 145 -2.80 -0.59 25.38
N ASN A 146 -2.80 0.66 24.92
CA ASN A 146 -3.65 1.70 25.47
C ASN A 146 -5.14 1.39 25.22
N GLU A 147 -5.47 0.90 24.02
CA GLU A 147 -6.81 0.43 23.65
C GLU A 147 -7.30 -0.70 24.55
N ALA A 148 -6.45 -1.73 24.76
CA ALA A 148 -6.78 -2.87 25.60
C ALA A 148 -6.71 -2.58 27.10
N GLY A 149 -6.24 -1.40 27.52
CA GLY A 149 -6.06 -1.06 28.93
C GLY A 149 -5.01 -1.91 29.66
N LEU A 150 -4.07 -2.52 28.93
CA LEU A 150 -3.06 -3.42 29.50
C LEU A 150 -1.77 -2.68 29.86
N SER A 151 -1.08 -3.14 30.90
CA SER A 151 0.29 -2.71 31.23
C SER A 151 1.34 -3.58 30.52
N ILE A 152 2.57 -3.07 30.38
CA ILE A 152 3.69 -3.84 29.82
C ILE A 152 3.96 -5.12 30.64
N PRO A 153 3.93 -5.11 31.99
CA PRO A 153 4.03 -6.34 32.78
C PRO A 153 2.94 -7.37 32.49
N GLU A 154 1.68 -6.94 32.35
CA GLU A 154 0.56 -7.84 32.01
C GLU A 154 0.73 -8.46 30.63
N ILE A 155 1.13 -7.67 29.63
CA ILE A 155 1.45 -8.19 28.29
C ILE A 155 2.58 -9.22 28.39
N GLY A 156 3.62 -8.94 29.18
CA GLY A 156 4.73 -9.86 29.38
C GLY A 156 4.30 -11.18 30.02
N TYR A 157 3.40 -11.13 30.99
CA TYR A 157 2.80 -12.30 31.62
C TYR A 157 1.97 -13.13 30.62
N LEU A 158 1.09 -12.48 29.84
CA LEU A 158 0.19 -13.15 28.90
C LEU A 158 0.91 -13.74 27.67
N THR A 159 2.01 -13.13 27.25
CA THR A 159 2.75 -13.54 26.03
C THR A 159 4.03 -14.32 26.32
N GLY A 160 4.53 -14.25 27.55
CA GLY A 160 5.87 -14.71 27.92
C GLY A 160 7.01 -13.90 27.28
N ILE A 161 6.73 -12.72 26.73
CA ILE A 161 7.77 -11.82 26.20
C ILE A 161 8.36 -11.03 27.36
N LYS A 162 9.69 -10.98 27.46
CA LYS A 162 10.38 -10.26 28.54
C LYS A 162 10.03 -8.77 28.50
N THR A 163 9.69 -8.19 29.65
CA THR A 163 9.34 -6.77 29.82
C THR A 163 10.34 -5.79 29.18
N PRO A 164 11.68 -5.98 29.26
CA PRO A 164 12.62 -5.10 28.57
C PRO A 164 12.43 -5.06 27.05
N ILE A 165 12.08 -6.18 26.42
CA ILE A 165 11.79 -6.25 24.98
C ILE A 165 10.50 -5.48 24.68
N LEU A 166 9.46 -5.69 25.48
CA LEU A 166 8.18 -5.00 25.31
C LEU A 166 8.31 -3.49 25.50
N ASN A 167 9.14 -3.01 26.43
CA ASN A 167 9.42 -1.58 26.60
C ASN A 167 10.04 -0.96 25.35
N VAL A 168 10.97 -1.68 24.70
CA VAL A 168 11.60 -1.25 23.44
C VAL A 168 10.59 -1.25 22.29
N TYR A 169 9.75 -2.28 22.17
CA TYR A 169 8.68 -2.31 21.17
C TYR A 169 7.64 -1.21 21.40
N ASN A 170 7.35 -0.89 22.66
CA ASN A 170 6.37 0.13 23.03
C ASN A 170 6.87 1.55 22.72
N SER A 171 8.19 1.78 22.75
CA SER A 171 8.78 3.08 22.45
C SER A 171 9.07 3.32 20.97
N SER A 172 9.22 2.27 20.15
CA SER A 172 9.66 2.42 18.76
C SER A 172 9.01 1.42 17.80
N ASN A 173 8.34 1.93 16.77
CA ASN A 173 7.89 1.10 15.65
C ASN A 173 9.09 0.43 14.96
N SER A 174 10.20 1.13 14.72
CA SER A 174 11.38 0.53 14.10
C SER A 174 11.87 -0.73 14.84
N ALA A 175 11.89 -0.68 16.17
CA ALA A 175 12.26 -1.83 16.99
C ALA A 175 11.21 -2.95 16.98
N LEU A 176 9.91 -2.60 17.02
CA LEU A 176 8.80 -3.56 16.89
C LEU A 176 8.84 -4.28 15.53
N LEU A 177 9.05 -3.54 14.44
CA LEU A 177 9.12 -4.05 13.07
C LEU A 177 10.35 -4.95 12.84
N GLY A 178 11.43 -4.75 13.59
CA GLY A 178 12.61 -5.63 13.63
C GLY A 178 12.49 -6.79 14.63
N GLY A 179 11.34 -6.95 15.28
CA GLY A 179 11.11 -7.99 16.27
C GLY A 179 11.12 -9.40 15.69
N SER A 180 11.46 -10.39 16.52
CA SER A 180 11.41 -11.79 16.10
C SER A 180 9.98 -12.20 15.76
N PHE A 181 9.79 -12.98 14.69
CA PHE A 181 8.48 -13.46 14.26
C PHE A 181 7.66 -14.10 15.40
N SER A 182 8.28 -14.93 16.24
CA SER A 182 7.63 -15.55 17.40
C SER A 182 6.99 -14.54 18.36
N ASN A 183 7.69 -13.45 18.69
CA ASN A 183 7.15 -12.39 19.54
C ASN A 183 5.99 -11.66 18.85
N LEU A 184 6.12 -11.36 17.55
CA LEU A 184 5.07 -10.69 16.79
C LEU A 184 3.80 -11.55 16.68
N THR A 185 3.95 -12.87 16.50
CA THR A 185 2.82 -13.81 16.52
C THR A 185 2.11 -13.81 17.88
N LYS A 186 2.87 -13.80 18.99
CA LYS A 186 2.28 -13.74 20.33
C LYS A 186 1.50 -12.44 20.57
N LEU A 187 2.04 -11.30 20.13
CA LEU A 187 1.34 -10.01 20.20
C LEU A 187 0.10 -9.99 19.30
N SER A 188 0.20 -10.55 18.09
CA SER A 188 -0.92 -10.72 17.16
C SER A 188 -2.07 -11.51 17.79
N VAL A 189 -1.76 -12.63 18.45
CA VAL A 189 -2.76 -13.43 19.17
C VAL A 189 -3.36 -12.66 20.35
N LEU A 190 -2.54 -11.99 21.17
CA LEU A 190 -3.03 -11.25 22.33
C LEU A 190 -4.02 -10.14 21.94
N PHE A 191 -3.69 -9.36 20.92
CA PHE A 191 -4.49 -8.18 20.52
C PHE A 191 -5.57 -8.49 19.47
N GLY A 192 -5.60 -9.72 18.95
CA GLY A 192 -6.54 -10.12 17.91
C GLY A 192 -6.34 -9.39 16.59
N VAL A 193 -5.11 -8.99 16.28
CA VAL A 193 -4.74 -8.31 15.02
C VAL A 193 -3.81 -9.22 14.22
N PRO A 194 -3.83 -9.20 12.88
CA PRO A 194 -2.93 -10.04 12.10
C PRO A 194 -1.48 -9.64 12.32
N VAL A 195 -0.56 -10.61 12.26
CA VAL A 195 0.89 -10.37 12.40
C VAL A 195 1.41 -9.36 11.38
N ASP A 196 0.71 -9.22 10.25
CA ASP A 196 1.05 -8.30 9.16
C ASP A 196 0.95 -6.83 9.61
N ALA A 197 0.14 -6.52 10.63
CA ALA A 197 0.11 -5.18 11.24
C ALA A 197 1.47 -4.76 11.85
N PHE A 198 2.35 -5.73 12.14
CA PHE A 198 3.69 -5.49 12.66
C PHE A 198 4.80 -5.65 11.59
N ARG A 199 4.44 -5.72 10.30
CA ARG A 199 5.43 -5.76 9.22
C ARG A 199 5.89 -4.38 8.81
N LYS A 200 7.16 -4.30 8.39
CA LYS A 200 7.78 -3.06 7.93
C LYS A 200 7.09 -2.52 6.68
N GLU A 201 6.74 -3.43 5.77
CA GLU A 201 6.18 -3.13 4.46
C GLU A 201 4.92 -3.97 4.23
N SER A 202 3.96 -3.41 3.49
CA SER A 202 2.84 -4.13 2.92
C SER A 202 3.26 -4.82 1.62
N ASN A 203 2.67 -5.98 1.30
CA ASN A 203 2.78 -6.52 -0.06
C ASN A 203 1.82 -5.84 -1.03
N PHE A 204 0.90 -5.01 -0.52
CA PHE A 204 0.14 -4.10 -1.37
C PHE A 204 1.13 -3.26 -2.16
N ALA A 205 1.17 -3.49 -3.46
CA ALA A 205 2.06 -2.78 -4.36
C ALA A 205 1.21 -1.91 -5.29
N PRO A 206 0.82 -0.70 -4.85
CA PRO A 206 0.34 0.30 -5.76
C PRO A 206 1.61 0.94 -6.29
N PHE A 207 2.26 0.32 -7.26
CA PHE A 207 3.16 1.13 -8.07
C PHE A 207 2.30 2.27 -8.57
N SER A 208 2.54 3.49 -8.09
CA SER A 208 1.78 4.64 -8.55
C SER A 208 2.04 4.68 -10.04
N GLN A 209 1.04 4.29 -10.84
CA GLN A 209 1.17 4.31 -12.28
C GLN A 209 1.47 5.74 -12.75
N TYR A 210 0.97 6.74 -12.00
CA TYR A 210 1.36 8.12 -12.19
C TYR A 210 2.88 8.34 -12.07
N ILE A 211 3.55 7.72 -11.09
CA ILE A 211 5.01 7.77 -10.97
C ILE A 211 5.65 6.95 -12.10
N LEU A 212 5.17 5.72 -12.38
CA LEU A 212 5.71 4.86 -13.45
C LEU A 212 5.72 5.54 -14.83
N HIS A 213 4.71 6.36 -15.11
CA HIS A 213 4.55 7.13 -16.35
C HIS A 213 4.90 8.61 -16.19
N SER A 214 5.49 9.01 -15.07
CA SER A 214 6.00 10.38 -14.92
C SER A 214 7.27 10.53 -15.76
N LYS A 215 7.37 11.65 -16.48
CA LYS A 215 8.57 11.97 -17.29
C LYS A 215 9.87 11.96 -16.48
N ALA A 216 9.79 12.21 -15.17
CA ALA A 216 10.95 12.20 -14.28
C ALA A 216 11.39 10.79 -13.88
N PHE A 217 10.45 9.85 -13.74
CA PHE A 217 10.74 8.50 -13.25
C PHE A 217 11.02 7.51 -14.38
N GLU A 218 10.37 7.67 -15.53
CA GLU A 218 10.49 6.75 -16.66
C GLU A 218 11.97 6.48 -17.04
N PRO A 219 12.87 7.47 -17.13
CA PRO A 219 14.29 7.21 -17.42
C PRO A 219 14.97 6.37 -16.33
N ILE A 220 14.66 6.63 -15.05
CA ILE A 220 15.26 5.91 -13.91
C ILE A 220 14.78 4.46 -13.88
N LEU A 221 13.50 4.23 -14.19
CA LEU A 221 12.92 2.91 -14.30
C LEU A 221 13.56 2.12 -15.45
N ILE A 222 13.66 2.74 -16.64
CA ILE A 222 14.31 2.15 -17.81
C ILE A 222 15.75 1.75 -17.49
N ASP A 223 16.53 2.64 -16.86
CA ASP A 223 17.90 2.36 -16.44
C ASP A 223 17.97 1.15 -15.51
N GLY A 224 17.06 1.07 -14.54
CA GLY A 224 16.96 -0.06 -13.62
C GLY A 224 16.63 -1.38 -14.33
N ILE A 225 15.70 -1.37 -15.29
CA ILE A 225 15.33 -2.54 -16.10
C ILE A 225 16.53 -3.00 -16.93
N LEU A 226 17.20 -2.07 -17.63
CA LEU A 226 18.38 -2.37 -18.44
C LEU A 226 19.52 -2.92 -17.57
N GLY A 227 19.75 -2.33 -16.40
CA GLY A 227 20.75 -2.78 -15.43
C GLY A 227 20.47 -4.20 -14.91
N TYR A 228 19.21 -4.48 -14.56
CA TYR A 228 18.79 -5.82 -14.10
C TYR A 228 19.06 -6.89 -15.16
N PHE A 229 18.76 -6.61 -16.43
CA PHE A 229 19.02 -7.53 -17.53
C PHE A 229 20.46 -7.49 -18.07
N LYS A 230 21.36 -6.72 -17.42
CA LYS A 230 22.76 -6.56 -17.80
C LYS A 230 22.93 -6.11 -19.26
N ILE A 231 22.06 -5.22 -19.71
CA ILE A 231 22.17 -4.59 -21.03
C ILE A 231 23.25 -3.51 -20.93
N LYS A 232 24.25 -3.56 -21.83
CA LYS A 232 25.40 -2.65 -21.80
C LYS A 232 24.97 -1.19 -22.03
N GLU A 233 25.67 -0.29 -21.35
CA GLU A 233 25.58 1.15 -21.55
C GLU A 233 25.82 1.51 -23.03
N GLY A 234 24.94 2.32 -23.63
CA GLY A 234 24.97 2.66 -25.06
C GLY A 234 24.25 1.70 -26.02
N ALA A 235 23.56 0.67 -25.52
CA ALA A 235 22.68 -0.15 -26.36
C ALA A 235 21.49 0.69 -26.88
N SER A 236 21.21 0.62 -28.18
CA SER A 236 20.03 1.26 -28.75
C SER A 236 18.77 0.52 -28.31
N PHE A 237 17.90 1.22 -27.57
CA PHE A 237 16.62 0.70 -27.13
C PHE A 237 15.46 1.63 -27.51
N VAL A 238 14.24 1.10 -27.37
CA VAL A 238 13.00 1.87 -27.38
C VAL A 238 12.12 1.36 -26.25
N ALA A 239 11.50 2.27 -25.50
CA ALA A 239 10.52 1.92 -24.48
C ALA A 239 9.11 1.93 -25.08
N VAL A 240 8.28 0.96 -24.70
CA VAL A 240 6.87 0.89 -25.10
C VAL A 240 6.01 0.55 -23.90
N ASP A 241 4.85 1.19 -23.78
CA ASP A 241 3.89 1.04 -22.69
C ASP A 241 2.66 0.21 -23.07
N ARG A 242 2.69 -0.38 -24.27
CA ARG A 242 1.58 -1.14 -24.87
C ARG A 242 2.07 -2.46 -25.44
N TYR A 243 1.14 -3.41 -25.54
CA TYR A 243 1.39 -4.66 -26.24
C TYR A 243 1.74 -4.40 -27.72
N LEU A 244 2.82 -5.01 -28.19
CA LEU A 244 3.24 -4.96 -29.59
C LEU A 244 2.91 -6.28 -30.29
N GLU A 245 2.29 -6.19 -31.45
CA GLU A 245 2.14 -7.36 -32.32
C GLU A 245 3.50 -7.83 -32.82
N GLU A 246 3.58 -9.09 -33.28
CA GLU A 246 4.85 -9.66 -33.74
C GLU A 246 5.44 -8.89 -34.94
N LYS A 247 4.58 -8.40 -35.83
CA LYS A 247 4.99 -7.59 -36.99
C LYS A 247 5.60 -6.25 -36.56
N GLU A 248 4.98 -5.56 -35.59
CA GLU A 248 5.48 -4.31 -35.02
C GLU A 248 6.77 -4.52 -34.24
N THR A 249 6.81 -5.58 -33.43
CA THR A 249 8.01 -5.99 -32.68
C THR A 249 9.19 -6.23 -33.62
N LYS A 250 8.98 -6.97 -34.73
CA LYS A 250 10.00 -7.20 -35.76
C LYS A 250 10.45 -5.91 -36.43
N ALA A 251 9.54 -4.98 -36.69
CA ALA A 251 9.88 -3.69 -37.29
C ALA A 251 10.75 -2.84 -36.34
N LEU A 252 10.37 -2.72 -35.08
CA LEU A 252 11.12 -1.96 -34.07
C LEU A 252 12.50 -2.56 -33.79
N LEU A 253 12.64 -3.88 -33.83
CA LEU A 253 13.91 -4.58 -33.66
C LEU A 253 14.84 -4.55 -34.89
N LYS A 254 14.41 -4.00 -36.04
CA LYS A 254 15.32 -3.79 -37.19
C LYS A 254 16.31 -2.68 -36.91
N ASP A 255 15.83 -1.59 -36.29
CA ASP A 255 16.61 -0.37 -36.05
C ASP A 255 17.14 -0.27 -34.61
N ARG A 256 16.73 -1.21 -33.73
CA ARG A 256 17.05 -1.26 -32.30
C ARG A 256 17.43 -2.67 -31.87
N LYS A 257 18.35 -2.77 -30.91
CA LYS A 257 18.79 -4.09 -30.39
C LYS A 257 17.90 -4.62 -29.27
N VAL A 258 17.17 -3.74 -28.58
CA VAL A 258 16.34 -4.06 -27.41
C VAL A 258 15.07 -3.20 -27.44
N ILE A 259 13.94 -3.77 -27.06
CA ILE A 259 12.74 -3.02 -26.66
C ILE A 259 12.60 -3.21 -25.15
N VAL A 260 12.40 -2.12 -24.43
CA VAL A 260 12.03 -2.13 -23.01
C VAL A 260 10.51 -2.14 -22.96
N ASP A 261 9.94 -3.23 -22.45
CA ASP A 261 8.50 -3.40 -22.31
C ASP A 261 8.09 -2.83 -20.95
N LEU A 262 7.38 -1.70 -20.97
CA LEU A 262 6.79 -1.05 -19.79
C LEU A 262 5.34 -1.49 -19.58
N SER A 263 4.79 -2.35 -20.45
CA SER A 263 3.48 -2.95 -20.22
C SER A 263 3.63 -4.05 -19.16
N ASN A 264 2.82 -4.00 -18.10
CA ASN A 264 2.91 -4.96 -16.99
C ASN A 264 2.65 -6.40 -17.50
N PRO A 265 3.59 -7.36 -17.33
CA PRO A 265 4.83 -7.27 -16.57
C PRO A 265 6.01 -6.63 -17.31
N PHE A 266 6.74 -5.76 -16.62
CA PHE A 266 7.92 -5.07 -17.14
C PHE A 266 8.97 -6.05 -17.67
N GLY A 267 9.67 -5.70 -18.74
CA GLY A 267 10.63 -6.62 -19.33
C GLY A 267 11.46 -6.06 -20.46
N ILE A 268 12.13 -6.98 -21.15
CA ILE A 268 12.84 -6.70 -22.39
C ILE A 268 12.40 -7.65 -23.50
N ILE A 269 12.34 -7.13 -24.71
CA ILE A 269 12.17 -7.89 -25.94
C ILE A 269 13.43 -7.71 -26.79
N ARG A 270 14.01 -8.81 -27.27
CA ARG A 270 15.22 -8.80 -28.11
C ARG A 270 15.20 -9.91 -29.14
N VAL A 271 16.01 -9.79 -30.18
CA VAL A 271 16.27 -10.90 -31.11
C VAL A 271 17.41 -11.75 -30.58
N SER A 272 17.19 -13.06 -30.50
CA SER A 272 18.23 -14.07 -30.27
C SER A 272 18.09 -15.14 -31.34
N SER A 273 19.12 -15.34 -32.16
CA SER A 273 19.15 -16.40 -33.17
C SER A 273 17.90 -16.42 -34.08
N ASN A 274 17.53 -15.26 -34.64
CA ASN A 274 16.33 -15.04 -35.47
C ASN A 274 14.97 -15.30 -34.79
N ARG A 275 14.93 -15.42 -33.45
CA ARG A 275 13.69 -15.53 -32.68
C ARG A 275 13.52 -14.32 -31.76
N ILE A 276 12.28 -13.85 -31.63
CA ILE A 276 11.92 -12.86 -30.62
C ILE A 276 11.94 -13.55 -29.26
N CYS A 277 12.75 -13.02 -28.35
CA CYS A 277 12.85 -13.47 -26.97
C CYS A 277 12.28 -12.36 -26.08
N ARG A 278 11.28 -12.70 -25.28
CA ARG A 278 10.71 -11.84 -24.23
C ARG A 278 11.23 -12.34 -22.89
N LYS A 279 11.76 -11.43 -22.08
CA LYS A 279 12.15 -11.70 -20.70
C LYS A 279 11.49 -10.69 -19.80
N TYR A 280 10.74 -11.18 -18.82
CA TYR A 280 10.01 -10.35 -17.88
C TYR A 280 10.76 -10.28 -16.55
N LEU A 281 10.61 -9.15 -15.88
CA LEU A 281 11.06 -8.97 -14.51
C LEU A 281 10.20 -9.81 -13.58
N PRO A 282 10.80 -10.63 -12.70
CA PRO A 282 10.06 -11.19 -11.58
C PRO A 282 9.68 -10.07 -10.60
N ASP A 283 8.61 -10.28 -9.84
CA ASP A 283 8.07 -9.29 -8.90
C ASP A 283 9.12 -8.74 -7.93
N GLU A 284 9.98 -9.61 -7.40
CA GLU A 284 11.09 -9.21 -6.51
C GLU A 284 12.08 -8.26 -7.20
N GLY A 285 12.42 -8.54 -8.46
CA GLY A 285 13.31 -7.71 -9.27
C GLY A 285 12.70 -6.35 -9.56
N PHE A 286 11.41 -6.31 -9.87
CA PHE A 286 10.70 -5.06 -10.09
C PHE A 286 10.58 -4.22 -8.81
N ARG A 287 10.24 -4.84 -7.67
CA ARG A 287 10.21 -4.17 -6.36
C ARG A 287 11.57 -3.56 -6.00
N PHE A 288 12.66 -4.28 -6.28
CA PHE A 288 14.02 -3.76 -6.06
C PHE A 288 14.30 -2.52 -6.90
N ILE A 289 14.05 -2.58 -8.22
CA ILE A 289 14.25 -1.45 -9.13
C ILE A 289 13.39 -0.26 -8.71
N TYR A 290 12.11 -0.49 -8.43
CA TYR A 290 11.17 0.56 -8.06
C TYR A 290 11.60 1.29 -6.80
N LYS A 291 11.99 0.57 -5.73
CA LYS A 291 12.49 1.19 -4.50
C LYS A 291 13.75 2.02 -4.75
N ALA A 292 14.71 1.49 -5.52
CA ALA A 292 15.92 2.22 -5.88
C ALA A 292 15.60 3.49 -6.67
N ALA A 293 14.64 3.41 -7.61
CA ALA A 293 14.21 4.54 -8.42
C ALA A 293 13.49 5.62 -7.60
N ILE A 294 12.64 5.23 -6.65
CA ILE A 294 11.98 6.16 -5.71
C ILE A 294 13.01 6.85 -4.81
N SER A 295 14.00 6.12 -4.28
CA SER A 295 15.08 6.70 -3.49
C SER A 295 15.90 7.72 -4.30
N LYS A 296 16.20 7.41 -5.57
CA LYS A 296 16.93 8.31 -6.47
C LYS A 296 16.11 9.56 -6.79
N LEU A 297 14.81 9.43 -7.07
CA LEU A 297 13.92 10.57 -7.26
C LEU A 297 13.88 11.48 -6.04
N LYS A 298 13.71 10.91 -4.83
CA LYS A 298 13.66 11.67 -3.58
C LYS A 298 14.93 12.51 -3.39
N ALA A 299 16.10 11.90 -3.60
CA ALA A 299 17.38 12.61 -3.54
C ALA A 299 17.47 13.77 -4.56
N GLN A 300 16.95 13.58 -5.78
CA GLN A 300 16.92 14.62 -6.82
C GLN A 300 15.93 15.75 -6.54
N THR A 301 14.83 15.47 -5.83
CA THR A 301 13.84 16.48 -5.43
C THR A 301 14.23 17.24 -4.17
N ASP A 302 14.98 16.62 -3.25
CA ASP A 302 15.51 17.30 -2.07
C ASP A 302 16.60 18.33 -2.46
N ASP A 303 17.27 18.14 -3.61
CA ASP A 303 18.18 19.12 -4.21
C ASP A 303 17.46 20.29 -4.94
N LEU A 304 16.12 20.23 -5.06
CA LEU A 304 15.28 21.28 -5.67
C LEU A 304 14.45 22.07 -4.64
N ILE A 305 14.64 21.78 -3.35
CA ILE A 305 14.13 22.60 -2.23
C ILE A 305 15.34 23.16 -1.48
N PHE A 306 16.05 24.07 -2.16
CA PHE A 306 16.83 25.16 -1.56
C PHE A 306 16.63 26.42 -2.40
#